data_AF-Q9HWP2-F1
#
_entry.id   AF-Q9HWP2-F1
#
_cell.length_a   1.000
_cell.length_b   1.000
_cell.length_c   1.000
_cell.angle_alpha   90.00
_cell.angle_beta   90.00
_cell.angle_gamma   90.00
#
_symmetry.space_group_name_H-M   'P 1'
#
loop_
_entity.id
_entity.type
_entity.pdbx_description
1 polymer ?
#
loop_
_entity_poly.entity_id
_entity_poly.type
_entity_poly.pdbx_seq_one_letter_code
_entity_poly.pdbx_strand_id
1 'polypeptide(L)'
;MQLATLQELSFDEIDQVSGAGLFSFVGDAIVDVVKVSNDLLNTSVISSVGKVFNAVGLTPIHQLADTLGYGVFKGVAAVGGLLGGDTSRIDYHYDTEWT
;
A
#
# COMPACT_ATOMS: atom_id res chain seq x y z
N MET A 1 2.63 51.82 17.63
CA MET A 1 2.70 50.72 16.66
C MET A 1 3.24 49.50 17.40
N GLN A 2 2.39 48.55 17.77
CA GLN A 2 2.86 47.27 18.32
C GLN A 2 3.37 46.43 17.15
N LEU A 3 4.64 46.00 17.18
CA LEU A 3 5.10 44.93 16.30
C LEU A 3 4.31 43.67 16.69
N ALA A 4 3.51 43.13 15.78
CA ALA A 4 3.06 41.75 15.91
C ALA A 4 4.30 40.87 15.93
N THR A 5 4.52 40.13 17.01
CA THR A 5 5.56 39.11 17.05
C THR A 5 5.12 37.98 16.14
N LEU A 6 5.94 37.64 15.14
CA LEU A 6 5.74 36.44 14.34
C LEU A 6 5.84 35.24 15.28
N GLN A 7 4.74 34.50 15.44
CA GLN A 7 4.74 33.22 16.12
C GLN A 7 5.28 32.17 15.15
N GLU A 8 6.24 31.38 15.58
CA GLU A 8 6.71 30.21 14.84
C GLU A 8 5.59 29.16 14.82
N LEU A 9 5.32 28.59 13.65
CA LEU A 9 4.34 27.51 13.50
C LEU A 9 4.88 26.25 14.17
N SER A 10 4.00 25.53 14.84
CA SER A 10 4.26 24.15 15.25
C SER A 10 4.40 23.23 14.03
N PHE A 11 5.02 22.05 14.20
CA PHE A 11 5.11 21.06 13.13
C PHE A 11 3.73 20.64 12.59
N ASP A 12 2.73 20.49 13.48
CA ASP A 12 1.37 20.13 13.08
C ASP A 12 0.72 21.24 12.24
N GLU A 13 0.94 22.51 12.59
CA GLU A 13 0.47 23.64 11.79
C GLU A 13 1.16 23.70 10.43
N ILE A 14 2.48 23.47 10.37
CA ILE A 14 3.25 23.38 9.12
C ILE A 14 2.69 22.26 8.24
N ASP A 15 2.37 21.11 8.81
CA ASP A 15 1.81 19.97 8.09
C ASP A 15 0.42 20.31 7.50
N GLN A 16 -0.42 21.01 8.29
CA GLN A 16 -1.72 21.50 7.85
C GLN A 16 -1.62 22.55 6.73
N VAL A 17 -0.69 23.53 6.82
CA VAL A 17 -0.58 24.60 5.82
C VAL A 17 0.21 24.20 4.58
N SER A 18 1.17 23.29 4.69
CA SER A 18 1.94 22.79 3.54
C SER A 18 1.13 21.82 2.69
N GLY A 19 0.02 21.30 3.22
CA GLY A 19 -0.78 20.25 2.58
C GLY A 19 -0.15 18.86 2.70
N ALA A 20 1.02 18.71 3.34
CA ALA A 20 1.67 17.43 3.56
C ALA A 20 0.74 16.45 4.29
N GLY A 21 -0.03 16.92 5.28
CA GLY A 21 -1.05 16.12 5.98
C GLY A 21 -2.23 15.69 5.09
N LEU A 22 -2.62 16.51 4.10
CA LEU A 22 -3.67 16.14 3.15
C LEU A 22 -3.17 15.09 2.15
N PHE A 23 -1.93 15.25 1.65
CA PHE A 23 -1.33 14.28 0.75
C PHE A 23 -1.12 12.95 1.45
N SER A 24 -0.61 12.95 2.70
CA SER A 24 -0.40 11.71 3.46
C SER A 24 -1.70 10.97 3.70
N PHE A 25 -2.80 11.67 4.00
CA PHE A 25 -4.13 11.06 4.09
C PHE A 25 -4.55 10.35 2.78
N VAL A 26 -4.36 10.99 1.63
CA VAL A 26 -4.65 10.37 0.32
C VAL A 26 -3.70 9.21 0.04
N GLY A 27 -2.42 9.36 0.39
CA GLY A 27 -1.39 8.34 0.24
C GLY A 27 -1.71 7.09 1.06
N ASP A 28 -2.10 7.26 2.31
CA ASP A 28 -2.52 6.17 3.20
C ASP A 28 -3.79 5.50 2.70
N ALA A 29 -4.77 6.24 2.20
CA ALA A 29 -5.97 5.65 1.61
C ALA A 29 -5.64 4.74 0.40
N ILE A 30 -4.68 5.14 -0.44
CA ILE A 30 -4.21 4.31 -1.56
C ILE A 30 -3.49 3.06 -1.04
N VAL A 31 -2.59 3.21 -0.07
CA VAL A 31 -1.87 2.10 0.57
C VAL A 31 -2.84 1.12 1.23
N ASP A 32 -3.89 1.61 1.90
CA ASP A 32 -4.91 0.80 2.55
C ASP A 32 -5.67 -0.08 1.55
N VAL A 33 -5.99 0.45 0.37
CA VAL A 33 -6.64 -0.35 -0.69
C VAL A 33 -5.71 -1.48 -1.15
N VAL A 34 -4.41 -1.20 -1.34
CA VAL A 34 -3.44 -2.23 -1.71
C VAL A 34 -3.31 -3.27 -0.59
N LYS A 35 -3.22 -2.82 0.67
CA LYS A 35 -3.15 -3.70 1.83
C LYS A 35 -4.35 -4.61 1.91
N VAL A 36 -5.58 -4.07 1.92
CA VAL A 36 -6.82 -4.86 2.03
C VAL A 36 -6.94 -5.86 0.90
N SER A 37 -6.52 -5.48 -0.32
CA SER A 37 -6.51 -6.39 -1.46
C SER A 37 -5.57 -7.58 -1.25
N ASN A 38 -4.35 -7.34 -0.75
CA ASN A 38 -3.39 -8.41 -0.48
C ASN A 38 -3.79 -9.25 0.74
N ASP A 39 -4.29 -8.63 1.81
CA ASP A 39 -4.83 -9.33 2.98
C ASP A 39 -5.97 -10.28 2.57
N LEU A 40 -6.83 -9.87 1.64
CA LEU A 40 -7.90 -10.71 1.09
C LEU A 40 -7.36 -11.92 0.31
N LEU A 41 -6.38 -11.70 -0.58
CA LEU A 41 -5.74 -12.79 -1.34
C LEU A 41 -5.02 -13.77 -0.41
N ASN A 42 -4.41 -13.27 0.67
CA ASN A 42 -3.75 -14.04 1.71
C ASN A 42 -4.69 -14.83 2.62
N THR A 43 -6.01 -14.61 2.55
CA THR A 43 -6.95 -15.45 3.30
C THR A 43 -6.86 -16.91 2.85
N SER A 44 -7.09 -17.85 3.77
CA SER A 44 -7.10 -19.29 3.46
C SER A 44 -8.12 -19.68 2.39
N VAL A 45 -9.24 -18.95 2.31
CA VAL A 45 -10.30 -19.18 1.33
C VAL A 45 -9.81 -18.85 -0.08
N ILE A 46 -9.22 -17.67 -0.28
CA ILE A 46 -8.79 -17.23 -1.61
C ILE A 46 -7.48 -17.91 -2.03
N SER A 47 -6.46 -17.96 -1.16
CA SER A 47 -5.20 -18.66 -1.43
C SER A 47 -5.39 -20.16 -1.71
N SER A 48 -6.49 -20.78 -1.26
CA SER A 48 -6.80 -22.17 -1.61
C SER A 48 -6.99 -22.39 -3.12
N VAL A 49 -7.46 -21.38 -3.85
CA VAL A 49 -7.62 -21.46 -5.33
C VAL A 49 -6.26 -21.63 -5.99
N GLY A 50 -5.27 -20.85 -5.57
CA GLY A 50 -3.88 -20.97 -6.01
C GLY A 50 -3.28 -22.35 -5.72
N LYS A 51 -3.55 -22.89 -4.53
CA LYS A 51 -3.14 -24.24 -4.14
C LYS A 51 -3.78 -25.33 -5.01
N VAL A 52 -5.05 -25.16 -5.41
CA VAL A 52 -5.73 -26.07 -6.33
C VAL A 52 -5.09 -26.01 -7.72
N PHE A 53 -4.82 -24.80 -8.25
CA PHE A 53 -4.09 -24.64 -9.51
C PHE A 53 -2.73 -25.33 -9.48
N ASN A 54 -1.98 -25.18 -8.39
CA ASN A 54 -0.72 -25.90 -8.20
C ASN A 54 -0.91 -27.42 -8.25
N ALA A 55 -1.93 -27.94 -7.56
CA ALA A 55 -2.20 -29.38 -7.52
C ALA A 55 -2.59 -29.99 -8.88
N VAL A 56 -3.18 -29.21 -9.78
CA VAL A 56 -3.55 -29.68 -11.14
C VAL A 56 -2.50 -29.33 -12.21
N GLY A 57 -1.29 -28.94 -11.81
CA GLY A 57 -0.17 -28.69 -12.71
C GLY A 57 -0.15 -27.29 -13.35
N LEU A 58 -0.92 -26.34 -12.82
CA LEU A 58 -1.00 -24.96 -13.31
C LEU A 58 -0.13 -23.98 -12.52
N THR A 59 0.87 -24.47 -11.76
CA THR A 59 1.81 -23.63 -11.00
C THR A 59 2.42 -22.48 -11.80
N PRO A 60 2.90 -22.68 -13.05
CA PRO A 60 3.46 -21.56 -13.81
C PRO A 60 2.45 -20.45 -14.12
N ILE A 61 1.17 -20.80 -14.31
CA ILE A 61 0.10 -19.82 -14.56
C ILE A 61 -0.20 -19.06 -13.28
N HIS A 62 -0.29 -19.77 -12.15
CA HIS A 62 -0.52 -19.16 -10.85
C HIS A 62 0.60 -18.17 -10.49
N GLN A 63 1.86 -18.62 -10.55
CA GLN A 63 3.02 -17.76 -10.27
C GLN A 63 3.08 -16.55 -11.21
N LEU A 64 2.73 -16.71 -12.49
CA LEU A 64 2.65 -15.58 -13.42
C LEU A 64 1.57 -14.57 -13.01
N ALA A 65 0.38 -15.05 -12.63
CA ALA A 65 -0.69 -14.19 -12.16
C ALA A 65 -0.27 -13.40 -10.91
N ASP A 66 0.37 -14.06 -9.94
CA ASP A 66 0.85 -13.39 -8.73
C ASP A 66 1.96 -12.39 -9.02
N THR A 67 2.87 -12.72 -9.94
CA THR A 67 3.95 -11.81 -10.36
C THR A 67 3.37 -10.53 -10.98
N LEU A 68 2.37 -10.66 -11.85
CA LEU A 68 1.71 -9.51 -12.47
C LEU A 68 0.92 -8.70 -11.44
N GLY A 69 0.18 -9.37 -10.55
CA GLY A 69 -0.52 -8.72 -9.44
C GLY A 69 0.43 -7.95 -8.52
N TYR A 70 1.56 -8.56 -8.16
CA TYR A 70 2.61 -7.94 -7.36
C TYR A 70 3.15 -6.66 -8.01
N GLY A 71 3.45 -6.70 -9.30
CA GLY A 71 3.89 -5.52 -10.05
C GLY A 71 2.87 -4.38 -10.02
N VAL A 72 1.58 -4.69 -10.22
CA VAL A 72 0.49 -3.70 -10.13
C VAL A 72 0.38 -3.13 -8.72
N PHE A 73 0.34 -3.98 -7.69
CA PHE A 73 0.22 -3.53 -6.31
C PHE A 73 1.42 -2.69 -5.86
N LYS A 74 2.65 -3.07 -6.20
CA LYS A 74 3.85 -2.26 -5.96
C LYS A 74 3.77 -0.91 -6.66
N GLY A 75 3.29 -0.88 -7.91
CA GLY A 75 3.09 0.37 -8.66
C GLY A 75 2.09 1.32 -7.98
N VAL A 76 0.94 0.80 -7.55
CA VAL A 76 -0.09 1.58 -6.86
C VAL A 76 0.41 2.03 -5.48
N ALA A 77 1.03 1.13 -4.71
CA ALA A 77 1.61 1.46 -3.41
C ALA A 77 2.73 2.49 -3.52
N ALA A 78 3.52 2.49 -4.59
CA ALA A 78 4.53 3.51 -4.84
C ALA A 78 3.89 4.91 -5.01
N VAL A 79 2.74 5.01 -5.69
CA VAL A 79 1.98 6.28 -5.76
C VAL A 79 1.51 6.70 -4.37
N GLY A 80 0.98 5.77 -3.58
CA GLY A 80 0.59 6.04 -2.19
C GLY A 80 1.77 6.51 -1.32
N GLY A 81 2.92 5.86 -1.43
CA GLY A 81 4.14 6.23 -0.72
C GLY A 81 4.72 7.58 -1.14
N LEU A 82 4.67 7.92 -2.44
CA LEU A 82 5.05 9.26 -2.93
C LEU A 82 4.16 10.36 -2.36
N LEU A 83 2.91 10.03 -2.03
CA LEU A 83 1.97 10.93 -1.36
C LEU A 83 2.13 10.93 0.16
N GLY A 84 3.07 10.17 0.72
CA GLY A 84 3.35 10.12 2.15
C GLY A 84 2.69 8.96 2.91
N GLY A 85 2.02 8.04 2.21
CA GLY A 85 1.45 6.85 2.84
C GLY A 85 2.52 5.82 3.26
N ASP A 86 2.26 5.08 4.34
CA ASP A 86 3.22 4.08 4.85
C ASP A 86 3.09 2.72 4.15
N THR A 87 3.93 2.49 3.13
CA THR A 87 3.93 1.22 2.37
C THR A 87 4.44 0.01 3.15
N SER A 88 5.05 0.19 4.33
CA SER A 88 5.60 -0.93 5.12
C SER A 88 4.51 -1.81 5.74
N ARG A 89 3.25 -1.35 5.71
CA ARG A 89 2.06 -2.04 6.24
C ARG A 89 1.52 -3.14 5.32
N ILE A 90 2.04 -3.24 4.09
CA ILE A 90 1.53 -4.16 3.06
C ILE A 90 2.28 -5.49 3.13
N ASP A 91 1.57 -6.56 3.51
CA ASP A 91 2.02 -7.93 3.35
C ASP A 91 1.59 -8.44 1.96
N TYR A 92 2.47 -8.34 0.97
CA TYR A 92 2.10 -8.69 -0.40
C TYR A 92 1.80 -10.19 -0.55
N HIS A 93 0.77 -10.51 -1.33
CA HIS A 93 0.37 -11.90 -1.58
C HIS A 93 1.48 -12.72 -2.22
N TYR A 94 2.15 -12.16 -3.23
CA TYR A 94 3.29 -12.80 -3.89
C TYR A 94 4.42 -13.13 -2.90
N ASP A 95 4.80 -12.19 -2.03
CA ASP A 95 5.86 -12.42 -1.04
C ASP A 95 5.45 -13.51 -0.04
N THR A 96 4.15 -13.57 0.32
CA THR A 96 3.62 -14.60 1.22
C THR A 96 3.66 -16.01 0.61
N GLU A 97 3.50 -16.13 -0.71
CA GLU A 97 3.44 -17.44 -1.38
C GLU A 97 4.78 -17.92 -1.93
N TRP A 98 5.67 -17.00 -2.32
CA TRP A 98 6.84 -17.32 -3.14
C TRP A 98 8.19 -16.90 -2.51
N THR A 99 8.21 -16.29 -1.33
CA THR A 99 9.44 -15.93 -0.60
C THR A 99 9.50 -16.55 0.80
#